data_AF-A0A2E8RBP2-F1
#
_entry.id   AF-A0A2E8RBP2-F1
#
_cell.length_a   1.000
_cell.length_b   1.000
_cell.length_c   1.000
_cell.angle_alpha   90.00
_cell.angle_beta   90.00
_cell.angle_gamma   90.00
#
_symmetry.space_group_name_H-M   'P 1'
#
loop_
_entity.id
_entity.type
_entity.pdbx_description
1 polymer ?
#
loop_
_entity_poly.entity_id
_entity_poly.type
_entity_poly.pdbx_seq_one_letter_code
_entity_poly.pdbx_strand_id
1 'polypeptide(L)' 'MWIFTKYGFLAIVQHNSMPDHFQVKSRTIEPLEILWPEDEIEIIGWADYRFRITMAKGQVIPVV' A
#
# COMPACT_ATOMS: atom_id res chain seq x y z
N MET A 1 3.20 7.40 6.79
CA MET A 1 2.62 8.58 6.13
C MET A 1 1.22 8.24 5.66
N TRP A 2 0.29 9.20 5.74
CA TRP A 2 -1.07 9.04 5.24
C TRP A 2 -1.25 9.87 3.99
N ILE A 3 -1.86 9.29 2.96
CA ILE A 3 -2.05 9.93 1.65
C ILE A 3 -3.53 9.85 1.31
N PHE A 4 -4.12 11.00 1.04
CA PHE A 4 -5.45 11.08 0.44
C PHE A 4 -5.28 11.22 -1.07
N THR A 5 -5.89 10.30 -1.80
CA THR A 5 -5.94 10.32 -3.27
C THR A 5 -7.39 10.54 -3.71
N LYS A 6 -7.62 10.83 -5.00
CA LYS A 6 -8.99 10.83 -5.56
C LYS A 6 -9.68 9.46 -5.51
N TYR A 7 -8.92 8.38 -5.32
CA TYR A 7 -9.42 7.00 -5.26
C TYR A 7 -9.65 6.51 -3.83
N GLY A 8 -9.12 7.20 -2.83
CA GLY A 8 -9.26 6.82 -1.43
C GLY A 8 -8.02 7.10 -0.59
N PHE A 9 -8.05 6.59 0.62
CA PHE A 9 -7.03 6.81 1.65
C PHE A 9 -6.01 5.67 1.69
N LEU A 10 -4.73 6.02 1.68
CA LEU A 10 -3.61 5.10 1.80
C LEU A 10 -2.77 5.38 3.04
N ALA A 11 -2.24 4.32 3.65
CA ALA A 11 -1.22 4.40 4.68
C ALA A 11 0.08 3.75 4.16
N ILE A 12 1.14 4.54 4.07
CA ILE A 12 2.49 4.09 3.69
C ILE A 12 3.32 3.95 4.96
N VAL A 13 3.81 2.74 5.25
CA VAL A 13 4.60 2.46 6.46
C VAL A 13 5.85 1.65 6.12
N GLN A 14 6.93 1.86 6.87
CA GLN A 14 8.13 1.01 6.80
C GLN A 14 7.76 -0.44 7.11
N HIS A 15 8.19 -1.39 6.27
CA HIS A 15 8.02 -2.81 6.58
C HIS A 15 8.87 -3.16 7.81
N ASN A 16 8.31 -3.92 8.75
CA ASN A 16 8.93 -4.18 10.05
C ASN A 16 10.15 -5.11 9.99
N SER A 17 10.17 -6.06 9.05
CA SER A 17 11.27 -7.01 8.84
C SER A 17 12.07 -6.80 7.55
N MET A 18 11.62 -5.91 6.65
CA MET A 18 12.25 -5.67 5.35
C MET A 18 12.67 -4.20 5.29
N PRO A 19 13.92 -3.88 5.70
CA PRO A 19 14.35 -2.48 5.87
C PRO A 19 14.29 -1.66 4.58
N ASP A 20 14.37 -2.31 3.41
CA ASP A 20 14.33 -1.64 2.10
C ASP A 20 12.95 -1.64 1.44
N HIS A 21 11.90 -1.99 2.19
CA HIS A 21 10.52 -2.03 1.69
C HIS A 21 9.57 -1.16 2.49
N PHE A 22 8.55 -0.67 1.80
CA PHE A 22 7.36 -0.10 2.40
C PHE A 22 6.19 -1.08 2.26
N GLN A 23 5.23 -0.96 3.17
CA GLN A 23 3.88 -1.47 2.97
C GLN A 23 2.96 -0.31 2.61
N VAL A 24 2.36 -0.39 1.44
CA VAL A 24 1.26 0.46 0.98
C VAL A 24 -0.03 -0.21 1.44
N LYS A 25 -0.82 0.44 2.29
CA LYS A 25 -1.99 -0.18 2.92
C LYS A 25 -3.27 0.60 2.64
N SER A 26 -4.37 -0.12 2.54
CA SER A 26 -5.71 0.44 2.42
C SER A 26 -6.75 -0.35 3.22
N ARG A 27 -7.84 0.31 3.61
CA ARG A 27 -9.02 -0.34 4.21
C ARG A 27 -9.96 -0.94 3.17
N THR A 28 -9.94 -0.38 1.96
CA THR A 28 -10.68 -0.86 0.77
C THR A 28 -9.69 -1.31 -0.29
N ILE A 29 -10.07 -2.27 -1.13
CA ILE A 29 -9.15 -2.85 -2.13
C ILE A 29 -8.94 -1.91 -3.33
N GLU A 30 -9.99 -1.18 -3.72
CA GLU A 30 -10.08 -0.36 -4.93
C GLU A 30 -8.91 0.62 -5.16
N PRO A 31 -8.41 1.39 -4.17
CA PRO A 31 -7.26 2.27 -4.39
C PRO A 31 -6.01 1.52 -4.85
N LEU A 32 -5.81 0.30 -4.37
CA LEU A 32 -4.63 -0.51 -4.69
C LEU A 32 -4.74 -1.10 -6.10
N GLU A 33 -5.92 -1.62 -6.47
CA GLU A 33 -6.18 -2.13 -7.82
C GLU A 33 -6.05 -1.04 -8.90
N ILE A 34 -6.45 0.20 -8.59
CA ILE A 34 -6.36 1.32 -9.53
C ILE A 34 -4.93 1.86 -9.68
N LEU A 35 -4.22 2.04 -8.56
CA LEU A 35 -2.92 2.69 -8.54
C LEU A 35 -1.77 1.73 -8.86
N TRP A 36 -1.95 0.43 -8.57
CA TRP A 36 -0.96 -0.63 -8.77
C TRP A 36 -1.63 -1.89 -9.34
N PRO A 37 -2.15 -1.84 -10.57
CA PRO A 37 -2.94 -2.93 -11.16
C PRO A 37 -2.16 -4.23 -11.39
N GLU A 38 -0.83 -4.16 -11.48
CA GLU A 38 0.04 -5.30 -11.75
C GLU A 38 0.67 -5.90 -10.48
N ASP A 39 0.46 -5.27 -9.32
CA ASP A 39 1.04 -5.71 -8.05
C ASP A 39 0.07 -6.64 -7.30
N GLU A 40 0.62 -7.66 -6.65
CA GLU A 40 -0.16 -8.57 -5.83
C GLU A 40 -0.64 -7.89 -4.54
N ILE A 41 -1.95 -7.94 -4.29
CA ILE A 41 -2.56 -7.41 -3.06
C ILE A 41 -2.68 -8.51 -2.01
N GLU A 42 -1.93 -8.36 -0.93
CA GLU A 42 -2.04 -9.22 0.24
C GLU A 42 -3.29 -8.85 1.05
N ILE A 43 -4.10 -9.85 1.45
CA ILE A 43 -5.32 -9.65 2.25
C ILE A 43 -5.15 -10.25 3.64
N ILE A 44 -5.18 -9.39 4.66
CA ILE A 44 -5.08 -9.78 6.08
C ILE A 44 -6.43 -9.60 6.76
N GLY A 45 -7.13 -10.70 7.00
CA GLY A 45 -8.52 -10.70 7.47
C GLY A 45 -8.77 -10.09 8.87
N TRP A 46 -7.74 -9.99 9.71
CA TRP A 46 -7.86 -9.49 11.09
C TRP A 46 -7.46 -8.02 11.27
N ALA A 47 -6.85 -7.39 10.26
CA ALA A 47 -6.33 -6.04 10.36
C ALA A 47 -7.35 -5.01 9.84
N ASP A 48 -7.44 -3.84 10.48
CA ASP A 48 -8.24 -2.70 9.99
C ASP A 48 -7.79 -2.28 8.57
N TYR A 49 -6.48 -2.12 8.38
CA TYR A 49 -5.86 -2.03 7.06
C TYR A 49 -5.60 -3.43 6.51
N ARG A 50 -6.66 -4.05 6.02
CA ARG A 50 -6.65 -5.44 5.55
C ARG A 50 -5.92 -5.63 4.23
N PHE A 51 -5.93 -4.63 3.34
CA PHE A 51 -5.29 -4.74 2.02
C PHE A 51 -3.92 -4.07 2.05
N ARG A 52 -2.91 -4.74 1.48
CA ARG A 52 -1.56 -4.17 1.41
C ARG A 52 -0.77 -4.68 0.21
N ILE A 53 0.17 -3.86 -0.24
CA ILE A 53 1.22 -4.23 -1.19
C ILE A 53 2.56 -3.97 -0.50
N THR A 54 3.46 -4.95 -0.55
CA THR A 54 4.84 -4.80 -0.09
C THR A 54 5.72 -4.40 -1.28
N MET A 55 6.28 -3.19 -1.25
CA MET A 55 7.04 -2.63 -2.38
C MET A 55 8.42 -2.15 -1.95
N ALA A 56 9.41 -2.26 -2.83
CA ALA A 56 10.72 -1.69 -2.58
C ALA A 56 10.64 -0.15 -2.48
N LYS A 57 11.45 0.45 -1.61
CA LYS A 57 11.44 1.92 -1.38
C LYS A 57 11.55 2.75 -2.66
N GLY A 58 12.36 2.28 -3.62
CA GLY A 58 12.56 2.97 -4.91
C GLY A 58 11.34 2.93 -5.84
N GLN A 59 10.36 2.05 -5.61
CA GLN A 59 9.15 1.95 -6.43
C GLN A 59 8.00 2.81 -5.91
N VAL A 60 8.00 3.13 -4.61
CA VAL A 60 6.96 3.95 -3.97
C VAL A 60 7.07 5.44 -4.33
N ILE A 61 8.19 5.84 -4.94
CA ILE A 61 8.51 7.21 -5.35
C ILE A 61 8.83 7.14 -6.86
N PRO A 62 7.87 7.29 -7.79
CA PRO A 62 7.09 8.52 -7.91
C PRO A 62 5.66 8.30 -8.46
N VAL A 63 4.65 8.39 -7.59
CA VAL A 63 3.30 8.76 -8.05
C VAL A 63 3.18 10.26 -7.80
N VAL A 64 3.64 11.06 -8.76
CA VAL A 64 3.49 12.53 -8.80
C VAL A 64 2.54 12.87 -9.94
#